data_AF-A0A812DLF7-F1
#
_entry.id   AF-A0A812DLF7-F1
#
_cell.length_a   1.000
_cell.length_b   1.000
_cell.length_c   1.000
_cell.angle_alpha   90.00
_cell.angle_beta   90.00
_cell.angle_gamma   90.00
#
_symmetry.space_group_name_H-M   'P 1'
#
loop_
_entity.id
_entity.type
_entity.pdbx_description
1 polymer ?
#
loop_
_entity_poly.entity_id
_entity_poly.type
_entity_poly.pdbx_seq_one_letter_code
_entity_poly.pdbx_strand_id
1 'polypeptide(L)'
;MRCKLKRRVMEIEDPSDVLKEKCDQLAEAIKKAKGVCVYTGAGISTAASIPDYRGPNGVWTLLRKGQQLKPQELTDSEPTKTHMSVISLYKHGKVLKKYACLWCMNKKPSKRPKLFIVNLQWTPKDDLATLKINGKCDDVMEKVMKKLGWKIPEYTREKDPLFRMAVPLQPHEYNTVSSKQLQAFFPPF
;
A
#
# COMPACT_ATOMS: atom_id res chain seq x y z
N MET A 1 31.82 -0.80 -4.84
CA MET A 1 30.70 0.08 -4.41
C MET A 1 29.51 0.12 -5.40
N ARG A 2 29.75 0.28 -6.72
CA ARG A 2 28.70 0.40 -7.77
C ARG A 2 27.73 -0.79 -7.92
N CYS A 3 28.22 -2.03 -7.74
CA CYS A 3 27.42 -3.26 -7.89
C CYS A 3 26.37 -3.43 -6.76
N LYS A 4 26.69 -3.01 -5.52
CA LYS A 4 25.75 -3.03 -4.39
C LYS A 4 24.58 -2.06 -4.58
N LEU A 5 24.82 -0.86 -5.11
CA LEU A 5 23.75 0.10 -5.39
C LEU A 5 22.83 -0.39 -6.51
N LYS A 6 23.38 -0.98 -7.59
CA LYS A 6 22.56 -1.55 -8.68
C LYS A 6 21.56 -2.58 -8.15
N ARG A 7 22.01 -3.49 -7.27
CA ARG A 7 21.13 -4.50 -6.65
C ARG A 7 20.00 -3.93 -5.81
N ARG A 8 20.15 -2.72 -5.25
CA ARG A 8 19.10 -2.11 -4.42
C ARG A 8 17.93 -1.55 -5.22
N VAL A 9 18.12 -1.33 -6.52
CA VAL A 9 17.11 -0.73 -7.41
C VAL A 9 16.39 -1.79 -8.25
N MET A 10 16.97 -2.99 -8.37
CA MET A 10 16.35 -4.08 -9.11
C MET A 10 15.09 -4.55 -8.40
N GLU A 11 14.03 -4.73 -9.17
CA GLU A 11 12.84 -5.44 -8.74
C GLU A 11 13.11 -6.94 -8.81
N ILE A 12 12.74 -7.63 -7.74
CA ILE A 12 12.82 -9.07 -7.62
C ILE A 12 11.42 -9.54 -7.28
N GLU A 13 11.01 -10.64 -7.88
CA GLU A 13 9.75 -11.32 -7.57
C GLU A 13 10.06 -12.76 -7.21
N ASP A 14 9.54 -13.21 -6.06
CA ASP A 14 9.70 -14.58 -5.62
C ASP A 14 8.91 -15.52 -6.56
N PRO A 15 9.45 -16.70 -6.90
CA PRO A 15 8.71 -17.73 -7.65
C PRO A 15 7.37 -18.07 -6.99
N SER A 16 6.39 -18.52 -7.78
CA SER A 16 4.99 -18.67 -7.31
C SER A 16 4.82 -19.59 -6.09
N ASP A 17 5.58 -20.67 -6.03
CA ASP A 17 5.65 -21.63 -4.91
C ASP A 17 6.23 -20.98 -3.65
N VAL A 18 7.37 -20.30 -3.77
CA VAL A 18 8.02 -19.55 -2.69
C VAL A 18 7.12 -18.42 -2.20
N LEU A 19 6.53 -17.67 -3.12
CA LEU A 19 5.61 -16.58 -2.82
C LEU A 19 4.41 -17.09 -2.02
N LYS A 20 3.82 -18.22 -2.43
CA LYS A 20 2.72 -18.86 -1.72
C LYS A 20 3.13 -19.25 -0.31
N GLU A 21 4.27 -19.91 -0.13
CA GLU A 21 4.77 -20.31 1.18
C GLU A 21 4.97 -19.10 2.11
N LYS A 22 5.58 -18.02 1.59
CA LYS A 22 5.78 -16.79 2.34
C LYS A 22 4.46 -16.10 2.71
N CYS A 23 3.48 -16.12 1.81
CA CYS A 23 2.12 -15.63 2.10
C CYS A 23 1.44 -16.45 3.19
N ASP A 24 1.60 -17.78 3.16
CA ASP A 24 1.09 -18.69 4.19
C ASP A 24 1.71 -18.37 5.57
N GLN A 25 3.03 -18.11 5.62
CA GLN A 25 3.72 -17.70 6.85
C GLN A 25 3.26 -16.33 7.38
N LEU A 26 3.06 -15.35 6.50
CA LEU A 26 2.55 -14.03 6.87
C LEU A 26 1.11 -14.11 7.41
N ALA A 27 0.25 -14.87 6.75
CA ALA A 27 -1.12 -15.09 7.21
C ALA A 27 -1.15 -15.72 8.62
N GLU A 28 -0.32 -16.73 8.86
CA GLU A 28 -0.22 -17.38 10.17
C GLU A 28 0.30 -16.42 11.25
N ALA A 29 1.25 -15.55 10.90
CA ALA A 29 1.74 -14.51 11.80
C ALA A 29 0.66 -13.48 12.16
N ILE A 30 -0.13 -13.02 11.18
CA ILE A 30 -1.27 -12.11 11.39
C ILE A 30 -2.33 -12.77 12.28
N LYS A 31 -2.63 -14.05 12.03
CA LYS A 31 -3.62 -14.82 12.82
C LYS A 31 -3.21 -14.90 14.29
N LYS A 32 -1.95 -15.22 14.58
CA LYS A 32 -1.38 -15.32 15.94
C LYS A 32 -1.13 -13.98 16.62
N ALA A 33 -0.97 -12.89 15.87
CA ALA A 33 -0.69 -11.58 16.44
C ALA A 33 -1.88 -11.04 17.25
N LYS A 34 -1.57 -10.46 18.42
CA LYS A 34 -2.52 -9.69 19.23
C LYS A 34 -2.95 -8.39 18.56
N GLY A 35 -2.08 -7.85 17.71
CA GLY A 35 -2.32 -6.66 16.90
C GLY A 35 -1.19 -6.46 15.90
N VAL A 36 -1.52 -5.82 14.79
CA VAL A 36 -0.66 -5.58 13.63
C VAL A 36 -0.56 -4.08 13.40
N CYS A 37 0.66 -3.60 13.17
CA CYS A 37 0.91 -2.26 12.66
C CYS A 37 1.31 -2.39 11.19
N VAL A 38 0.62 -1.66 10.31
CA VAL A 38 0.88 -1.70 8.86
C VAL A 38 1.59 -0.40 8.48
N TYR A 39 2.76 -0.53 7.89
CA TYR A 39 3.50 0.59 7.29
C TYR A 39 3.31 0.54 5.78
N THR A 40 2.69 1.56 5.20
CA THR A 40 2.48 1.66 3.76
C THR A 40 3.37 2.76 3.16
N GLY A 41 3.65 2.63 1.88
CA GLY A 41 4.33 3.66 1.08
C GLY A 41 3.72 3.70 -0.31
N ALA A 42 4.25 4.56 -1.18
CA ALA A 42 3.68 4.79 -2.52
C ALA A 42 3.50 3.52 -3.37
N GLY A 43 4.30 2.47 -3.13
CA GLY A 43 4.22 1.19 -3.83
C GLY A 43 2.83 0.54 -3.83
N ILE A 44 2.03 0.69 -2.77
CA ILE A 44 0.68 0.08 -2.72
C ILE A 44 -0.33 0.78 -3.65
N SER A 45 0.00 1.97 -4.14
CA SER A 45 -0.85 2.80 -5.00
C SER A 45 -0.45 2.74 -6.48
N THR A 46 0.65 2.04 -6.80
CA THR A 46 1.13 1.88 -8.19
C THR A 46 0.12 1.17 -9.09
N ALA A 47 -0.63 0.20 -8.55
CA ALA A 47 -1.73 -0.45 -9.27
C ALA A 47 -2.94 0.47 -9.49
N ALA A 48 -3.08 1.56 -8.73
CA ALA A 48 -4.04 2.63 -8.96
C ALA A 48 -3.49 3.70 -9.91
N SER A 49 -2.49 3.34 -10.73
CA SER A 49 -1.72 4.21 -11.61
C SER A 49 -0.85 5.25 -10.92
N ILE A 50 -0.88 5.43 -9.60
CA ILE A 50 -0.09 6.47 -8.90
C ILE A 50 1.39 6.02 -8.82
N PRO A 51 2.35 6.74 -9.44
CA PRO A 51 3.73 6.31 -9.48
C PRO A 51 4.34 6.35 -8.09
N ASP A 52 5.27 5.44 -7.86
CA ASP A 52 6.09 5.51 -6.67
C ASP A 52 7.20 6.56 -6.82
N TYR A 53 8.05 6.64 -5.80
CA TYR A 53 9.15 7.58 -5.79
C TYR A 53 10.46 7.02 -6.36
N ARG A 54 10.70 5.71 -6.20
CA ARG A 54 12.03 5.09 -6.32
C ARG A 54 12.05 3.79 -7.14
N GLY A 55 10.91 3.38 -7.68
CA GLY A 55 10.79 2.30 -8.63
C GLY A 55 11.46 2.64 -9.97
N PRO A 56 11.46 1.70 -10.92
CA PRO A 56 12.02 1.89 -12.26
C PRO A 56 11.49 3.14 -12.99
N ASN A 57 10.21 3.44 -12.75
CA ASN A 57 9.47 4.58 -13.28
C ASN A 57 9.06 5.57 -12.18
N GLY A 58 9.70 5.51 -11.01
CA GLY A 58 9.38 6.39 -9.89
C GLY A 58 9.83 7.83 -10.14
N VAL A 59 9.17 8.79 -9.50
CA VAL A 59 9.38 10.23 -9.69
C VAL A 59 10.87 10.62 -9.63
N TRP A 60 11.58 10.21 -8.57
CA TRP A 60 13.00 10.55 -8.42
C TRP A 60 13.90 9.82 -9.42
N THR A 61 13.48 8.64 -9.87
CA THR A 61 14.21 7.86 -10.88
C THR A 61 14.12 8.54 -12.24
N LEU A 62 12.94 9.03 -12.63
CA LEU A 62 12.71 9.76 -13.88
C LEU A 62 13.44 11.11 -13.88
N LEU A 63 13.35 11.87 -12.78
CA LEU A 63 14.05 13.15 -12.64
C LEU A 63 15.57 13.00 -12.77
N ARG A 64 16.16 11.94 -12.19
CA ARG A 64 17.59 11.65 -12.35
C ARG A 64 17.99 11.27 -13.77
N LYS A 65 17.06 10.75 -14.57
CA LYS A 65 17.24 10.46 -16.00
C LYS A 65 17.03 11.69 -16.89
N GLY A 66 16.70 12.86 -16.31
CA GLY A 66 16.36 14.06 -17.06
C GLY A 66 15.02 13.98 -17.78
N GLN A 67 14.14 13.06 -17.39
CA GLN A 67 12.83 12.88 -18.02
C GLN A 67 11.79 13.81 -17.40
N GLN A 68 10.92 14.36 -18.24
CA GLN A 68 9.79 15.18 -17.79
C GLN A 68 8.72 14.29 -17.14
N LEU A 69 8.17 14.77 -16.03
CA LEU A 69 7.04 14.14 -15.36
C LEU A 69 5.75 14.56 -16.07
N LYS A 70 4.90 13.60 -16.38
CA LYS A 70 3.54 13.91 -16.82
C LYS A 70 2.70 14.26 -15.59
N PRO A 71 1.92 15.35 -15.61
CA PRO A 71 0.91 15.60 -14.60
C PRO A 71 0.00 14.38 -14.53
N GLN A 72 -0.29 13.94 -13.31
CA GLN A 72 -1.22 12.84 -13.11
C GLN A 72 -2.48 13.35 -12.45
N GLU A 73 -3.60 13.05 -13.10
CA GLU A 73 -4.93 13.26 -12.57
C GLU A 73 -5.22 12.19 -11.50
N LEU A 74 -5.28 12.62 -10.24
CA LEU A 74 -5.53 11.74 -9.10
C LEU A 74 -7.03 11.51 -8.83
N THR A 75 -7.91 12.34 -9.42
CA THR A 75 -9.35 12.33 -9.15
C THR A 75 -10.04 11.02 -9.53
N ASP A 76 -9.46 10.30 -10.50
CA ASP A 76 -10.03 9.07 -11.04
C ASP A 76 -9.33 7.82 -10.48
N SER A 77 -8.41 7.98 -9.51
CA SER A 77 -7.75 6.85 -8.84
C SER A 77 -8.67 6.16 -7.83
N GLU A 78 -8.59 4.84 -7.77
CA GLU A 78 -9.38 4.03 -6.82
C GLU A 78 -8.48 3.25 -5.85
N PRO A 79 -8.97 2.91 -4.64
CA PRO A 79 -8.23 2.09 -3.70
C PRO A 79 -7.88 0.72 -4.27
N THR A 80 -6.60 0.34 -4.22
CA THR A 80 -6.12 -0.98 -4.67
C THR A 80 -6.60 -2.11 -3.76
N LYS A 81 -6.43 -3.38 -4.19
CA LYS A 81 -6.76 -4.54 -3.34
C LYS A 81 -6.00 -4.49 -2.01
N THR A 82 -4.77 -3.99 -2.01
CA THR A 82 -3.99 -3.77 -0.78
C THR A 82 -4.70 -2.79 0.16
N HIS A 83 -5.17 -1.63 -0.32
CA HIS A 83 -5.92 -0.68 0.51
C HIS A 83 -7.16 -1.34 1.12
N MET A 84 -7.92 -2.06 0.31
CA MET A 84 -9.14 -2.73 0.75
C MET A 84 -8.86 -3.89 1.72
N SER A 85 -7.74 -4.59 1.56
CA SER A 85 -7.30 -5.63 2.49
C SER A 85 -6.99 -5.07 3.88
N VAL A 86 -6.37 -3.88 3.96
CA VAL A 86 -6.11 -3.19 5.24
C VAL A 86 -7.41 -2.83 5.96
N ILE A 87 -8.44 -2.39 5.22
CA ILE A 87 -9.79 -2.17 5.78
C ILE A 87 -10.34 -3.48 6.36
N SER A 88 -10.18 -4.59 5.64
CA SER A 88 -10.64 -5.89 6.13
C SER A 88 -9.89 -6.32 7.40
N LEU A 89 -8.57 -6.16 7.44
CA LEU A 89 -7.76 -6.43 8.65
C LEU A 89 -8.19 -5.55 9.84
N TYR A 90 -8.53 -4.29 9.59
CA TYR A 90 -9.05 -3.38 10.60
C TYR A 90 -10.42 -3.84 11.12
N LYS A 91 -11.35 -4.21 10.23
CA LYS A 91 -12.69 -4.72 10.58
C LYS A 91 -12.62 -6.00 11.42
N HIS A 92 -11.62 -6.86 11.19
CA HIS A 92 -11.37 -8.06 12.00
C HIS A 92 -10.57 -7.79 13.28
N GLY A 93 -10.36 -6.52 13.67
CA GLY A 93 -9.70 -6.14 14.90
C GLY A 93 -8.20 -6.45 14.94
N LYS A 94 -7.56 -6.72 13.79
CA LYS A 94 -6.13 -7.01 13.72
C LYS A 94 -5.27 -5.76 13.65
N VAL A 95 -5.73 -4.70 12.97
CA VAL A 95 -4.94 -3.46 12.84
C VAL A 95 -5.08 -2.61 14.10
N LEU A 96 -3.94 -2.18 14.66
CA LEU A 96 -3.90 -1.32 15.85
C LEU A 96 -4.49 0.07 15.55
N LYS A 97 -5.41 0.54 16.41
CA LYS A 97 -5.99 1.89 16.34
C LYS A 97 -5.06 2.99 16.86
N LYS A 98 -4.15 2.63 17.78
CA LYS A 98 -3.16 3.51 18.39
C LYS A 98 -1.84 2.75 18.49
N TYR A 99 -0.73 3.41 18.17
CA TYR A 99 0.61 2.85 18.32
C TYR A 99 1.46 3.80 19.17
N ALA A 100 1.96 3.30 20.31
CA ALA A 100 2.66 4.13 21.29
C ALA A 100 4.16 4.29 21.00
N CYS A 101 4.82 3.28 20.42
CA CYS A 101 6.22 3.37 19.97
C CYS A 101 6.40 2.84 18.56
N LEU A 102 7.07 3.63 17.72
CA LEU A 102 7.60 3.15 16.45
C LEU A 102 8.73 2.17 16.76
N TRP A 103 8.62 0.92 16.29
CA TRP A 103 9.67 -0.11 16.33
C TRP A 103 10.18 -0.59 17.70
N CYS A 104 9.82 0.09 18.79
CA CYS A 104 10.14 -0.24 20.18
C CYS A 104 11.61 -0.69 20.35
N MET A 105 12.53 0.07 19.74
CA MET A 105 13.97 -0.20 19.68
C MET A 105 14.62 -0.36 21.07
N ASN A 106 14.03 0.27 22.08
CA ASN A 106 14.46 0.17 23.48
C ASN A 106 14.24 -1.23 24.08
N LYS A 107 13.44 -2.10 23.43
CA LYS A 107 13.25 -3.49 23.87
C LYS A 107 14.38 -4.38 23.38
N LYS A 108 14.71 -5.41 24.16
CA LYS A 108 15.62 -6.51 23.76
C LYS A 108 15.14 -7.11 22.43
N PRO A 109 16.03 -7.50 21.49
CA PRO A 109 15.64 -8.03 20.18
C PRO A 109 14.59 -9.14 20.23
N SER A 110 14.70 -10.08 21.17
CA SER A 110 13.73 -11.17 21.38
C SER A 110 12.33 -10.72 21.82
N LYS A 111 12.20 -9.49 22.34
CA LYS A 111 10.94 -8.88 22.78
C LYS A 111 10.41 -7.84 21.79
N ARG A 112 11.09 -7.63 20.64
CA ARG A 112 10.61 -6.72 19.60
C ARG A 112 9.51 -7.39 18.78
N PRO A 113 8.57 -6.61 18.20
CA PRO A 113 7.61 -7.15 17.24
C PRO A 113 8.32 -7.79 16.06
N LYS A 114 7.75 -8.88 15.54
CA LYS A 114 8.23 -9.50 14.29
C LYS A 114 7.97 -8.55 13.12
N LEU A 115 8.97 -8.32 12.29
CA LEU A 115 8.88 -7.47 11.12
C LEU A 115 8.67 -8.31 9.86
N PHE A 116 7.63 -7.99 9.10
CA PHE A 116 7.39 -8.56 7.78
C PHE A 116 7.49 -7.44 6.75
N ILE A 117 8.17 -7.71 5.63
CA ILE A 117 8.36 -6.75 4.55
C ILE A 117 7.80 -7.35 3.27
N VAL A 118 6.92 -6.62 2.61
CA VAL A 118 6.43 -6.92 1.26
C VAL A 118 6.88 -5.79 0.35
N ASN A 119 7.82 -6.07 -0.54
CA ASN A 119 8.36 -5.06 -1.47
C ASN A 119 9.09 -5.73 -2.63
N LEU A 120 8.94 -5.21 -3.86
CA LEU A 120 9.67 -5.69 -5.03
C LEU A 120 11.17 -5.35 -4.97
N GLN A 121 11.52 -4.21 -4.38
CA GLN A 121 12.91 -3.74 -4.30
C GLN A 121 13.54 -4.07 -2.93
N TRP A 122 14.86 -3.88 -2.83
CA TRP A 122 15.54 -3.89 -1.53
C TRP A 122 15.02 -2.79 -0.60
N THR A 123 14.95 -3.08 0.70
CA THR A 123 14.67 -2.05 1.72
C THR A 123 15.82 -1.94 2.73
N PRO A 124 16.04 -0.77 3.36
CA PRO A 124 17.01 -0.61 4.43
C PRO A 124 16.81 -1.51 5.66
N LYS A 125 15.68 -2.23 5.74
CA LYS A 125 15.29 -3.03 6.90
C LYS A 125 15.19 -4.53 6.58
N ASP A 126 15.62 -4.94 5.39
CA ASP A 126 15.61 -6.35 4.97
C ASP A 126 16.34 -7.26 5.99
N ASP A 127 17.52 -6.85 6.46
CA ASP A 127 18.32 -7.63 7.44
C ASP A 127 17.67 -7.73 8.83
N LEU A 128 16.67 -6.90 9.12
CA LEU A 128 15.90 -6.93 10.37
C LEU A 128 14.55 -7.63 10.22
N ALA A 129 14.16 -7.98 9.00
CA ALA A 129 12.89 -8.64 8.74
C ALA A 129 12.92 -10.09 9.21
N THR A 130 11.86 -10.50 9.89
CA THR A 130 11.56 -11.91 10.13
C THR A 130 11.28 -12.62 8.82
N LEU A 131 10.58 -11.95 7.89
CA LEU A 131 10.32 -12.47 6.56
C LEU A 131 10.24 -11.31 5.56
N LYS A 132 10.97 -11.44 4.45
CA LYS A 132 10.84 -10.58 3.28
C LYS A 132 10.15 -11.35 2.15
N ILE A 133 9.09 -10.77 1.63
CA ILE A 133 8.32 -11.24 0.48
C ILE A 133 8.60 -10.29 -0.68
N ASN A 134 9.22 -10.80 -1.73
CA ASN A 134 9.45 -10.02 -2.94
C ASN A 134 8.27 -10.30 -3.89
N GLY A 135 7.32 -9.37 -3.98
CA GLY A 135 6.13 -9.54 -4.79
C GLY A 135 5.26 -8.29 -4.76
N LYS A 136 4.31 -8.22 -5.69
CA LYS A 136 3.34 -7.13 -5.74
C LYS A 136 2.42 -7.18 -4.53
N CYS A 137 2.18 -6.02 -3.91
CA CYS A 137 1.38 -5.93 -2.69
C CYS A 137 -0.02 -6.52 -2.87
N ASP A 138 -0.69 -6.25 -4.00
CA ASP A 138 -2.04 -6.76 -4.27
C ASP A 138 -2.08 -8.28 -4.34
N ASP A 139 -1.14 -8.92 -5.03
CA ASP A 139 -1.06 -10.37 -5.16
C ASP A 139 -0.77 -11.05 -3.81
N VAL A 140 0.15 -10.46 -3.03
CA VAL A 140 0.49 -10.95 -1.69
C VAL A 140 -0.71 -10.83 -0.76
N MET A 141 -1.35 -9.67 -0.72
CA MET A 141 -2.49 -9.44 0.16
C MET A 141 -3.70 -10.28 -0.23
N GLU A 142 -3.95 -10.52 -1.51
CA GLU A 142 -5.01 -11.42 -1.96
C GLU A 142 -4.79 -12.86 -1.47
N LYS A 143 -3.56 -13.38 -1.59
CA LYS A 143 -3.21 -14.72 -1.09
C LYS A 143 -3.30 -14.80 0.44
N VAL A 144 -2.82 -13.79 1.15
CA VAL A 144 -2.88 -13.70 2.63
C VAL A 144 -4.34 -13.67 3.11
N MET A 145 -5.18 -12.84 2.49
CA MET A 145 -6.59 -12.71 2.85
C MET A 145 -7.36 -14.00 2.56
N LYS A 146 -7.07 -14.65 1.42
CA LYS A 146 -7.59 -15.99 1.10
C LYS A 146 -7.20 -17.02 2.16
N LYS A 147 -5.95 -17.02 2.63
CA LYS A 147 -5.48 -17.94 3.68
C LYS A 147 -6.13 -17.67 5.04
N LEU A 148 -6.40 -16.40 5.35
CA LEU A 148 -7.11 -16.00 6.57
C LEU A 148 -8.62 -16.31 6.50
N GLY A 149 -9.16 -16.60 5.31
CA GLY A 149 -10.60 -16.78 5.10
C GLY A 149 -11.38 -15.47 5.17
N TRP A 150 -10.72 -14.32 4.96
CA TRP A 150 -11.34 -13.00 5.08
C TRP A 150 -11.55 -12.38 3.71
N LYS A 151 -12.78 -11.97 3.43
CA LYS A 151 -13.13 -11.31 2.17
C LYS A 151 -12.48 -9.92 2.11
N ILE A 152 -11.91 -9.59 0.94
CA ILE A 152 -11.52 -8.22 0.63
C ILE A 152 -12.79 -7.48 0.17
N PRO A 153 -13.21 -6.41 0.85
CA PRO A 153 -14.36 -5.62 0.42
C PRO A 153 -14.07 -4.99 -0.95
N GLU A 154 -15.05 -5.03 -1.84
CA GLU A 154 -14.99 -4.35 -3.12
C GLU A 154 -15.25 -2.85 -2.93
N TYR A 155 -14.44 -2.02 -3.57
CA TYR A 155 -14.67 -0.58 -3.61
C TYR A 155 -15.63 -0.28 -4.76
N THR A 156 -16.62 0.55 -4.48
CA THR A 156 -17.54 1.09 -5.49
C THR A 156 -17.72 2.56 -5.18
N ARG A 157 -17.40 3.44 -6.13
CA ARG A 157 -17.38 4.91 -5.95
C ARG A 157 -18.74 5.45 -5.46
N GLU A 158 -19.84 4.79 -5.81
CA GLU A 158 -21.21 5.14 -5.43
C GLU A 158 -21.48 4.97 -3.93
N LYS A 159 -20.75 4.06 -3.26
CA LYS A 159 -20.88 3.81 -1.81
C LYS A 159 -19.94 4.66 -0.98
N ASP A 160 -19.06 5.43 -1.63
CA ASP A 160 -18.08 6.26 -0.96
C ASP A 160 -18.75 7.55 -0.45
N PRO A 161 -18.78 7.77 0.89
CA PRO A 161 -19.45 8.93 1.46
C PRO A 161 -18.82 10.25 0.99
N LEU A 162 -17.55 10.26 0.54
CA LEU A 162 -16.90 11.46 0.02
C LEU A 162 -17.67 12.03 -1.18
N PHE A 163 -18.08 11.19 -2.12
CA PHE A 163 -18.77 11.64 -3.35
C PHE A 163 -20.24 11.97 -3.09
N ARG A 164 -20.84 11.38 -2.05
CA ARG A 164 -22.17 11.77 -1.58
C ARG A 164 -22.15 13.13 -0.87
N MET A 165 -21.08 13.43 -0.14
CA MET A 165 -20.93 14.67 0.63
C MET A 165 -20.31 15.81 -0.17
N ALA A 166 -19.85 15.54 -1.39
CA ALA A 166 -19.22 16.54 -2.25
C ALA A 166 -20.25 17.63 -2.62
N VAL A 167 -19.87 18.89 -2.37
CA VAL A 167 -20.66 20.07 -2.73
C VAL A 167 -20.15 20.61 -4.06
N PRO A 168 -21.04 20.92 -5.02
CA PRO A 168 -20.60 21.51 -6.28
C PRO A 168 -20.06 22.93 -6.09
N LEU A 169 -19.05 23.27 -6.90
CA LEU A 169 -18.48 24.62 -6.91
C LEU A 169 -19.54 25.65 -7.33
N GLN A 170 -19.54 26.78 -6.63
CA GLN A 170 -20.34 27.93 -7.00
C GLN A 170 -19.74 28.64 -8.22
N PRO A 171 -20.54 29.36 -9.03
CA PRO A 171 -20.07 30.04 -10.25
C PRO A 171 -18.83 30.94 -10.06
N HIS A 172 -18.67 31.58 -8.90
CA HIS A 172 -17.54 32.46 -8.60
C HIS A 172 -16.28 31.70 -8.14
N GLU A 173 -16.38 30.41 -7.82
CA GLU A 173 -15.28 29.57 -7.34
C GLU A 173 -14.56 28.84 -8.48
N TYR A 174 -15.13 28.76 -9.69
CA TYR A 174 -14.51 28.04 -10.81
C TYR A 174 -13.13 28.58 -11.19
N ASN A 175 -12.88 29.88 -10.98
CA ASN A 175 -11.59 30.50 -11.30
C ASN A 175 -10.53 30.31 -10.20
N THR A 176 -10.89 29.76 -9.03
CA THR A 176 -9.96 29.59 -7.91
C THR A 176 -9.38 28.18 -7.82
N VAL A 177 -9.84 27.25 -8.68
CA VAL A 177 -9.43 25.84 -8.66
C VAL A 177 -8.71 25.44 -9.95
N SER A 178 -7.65 24.64 -9.79
CA SER A 178 -6.93 24.01 -10.90
C SER A 178 -7.20 22.51 -11.03
N SER A 179 -7.83 21.91 -10.02
CA SER A 179 -8.17 20.47 -9.98
C SER A 179 -9.57 20.22 -10.51
N LYS A 180 -9.77 19.06 -11.15
CA LYS A 180 -11.09 18.61 -11.60
C LYS A 180 -12.06 18.49 -10.42
N GLN A 181 -13.27 19.03 -10.60
CA GLN A 181 -14.33 18.96 -9.61
C GLN A 181 -14.79 17.52 -9.39
N LEU A 182 -15.02 17.15 -8.12
CA LEU A 182 -15.62 15.87 -7.78
C LEU A 182 -17.08 15.85 -8.27
N GLN A 183 -17.42 14.87 -9.10
CA GLN A 183 -18.80 14.64 -9.51
C GLN A 183 -19.56 14.01 -8.34
N ALA A 184 -20.49 14.76 -7.75
CA ALA A 184 -21.36 14.25 -6.71
C ALA A 184 -22.37 13.26 -7.30
N PHE A 185 -22.53 12.11 -6.66
CA PHE A 185 -23.60 11.17 -7.02
C PHE A 185 -24.86 11.56 -6.24
N PHE A 186 -25.80 12.18 -6.94
CA PHE A 186 -27.17 12.33 -6.42
C PHE A 186 -27.96 11.09 -6.87
N PRO A 187 -28.55 10.31 -5.94
CA PRO A 187 -29.45 9.24 -6.34
C PRO A 187 -30.59 9.83 -7.18
N PRO A 188 -31.05 9.14 -8.24
CA PRO A 188 -32.28 9.54 -8.92
C PRO A 188 -33.43 9.51 -7.90
N PHE A 189 -34.23 10.57 -7.88
CA PHE A 189 -35.37 10.73 -6.99
C PHE A 189 -36.37 9.57 -7.08
#